data_AF-A0A3L7YCJ6-F1
#
_entry.id   AF-A0A3L7YCJ6-F1
#
_cell.length_a   1.000
_cell.length_b   1.000
_cell.length_c   1.000
_cell.angle_alpha   90.00
_cell.angle_beta   90.00
_cell.angle_gamma   90.00
#
_symmetry.space_group_name_H-M   'P 1'
#
loop_
_entity.id
_entity.type
_entity.pdbx_description
1 polymer ?
#
loop_
_entity_poly.entity_id
_entity_poly.type
_entity_poly.pdbx_seq_one_letter_code
_entity_poly.pdbx_strand_id
1 'polypeptide(L)'
;MACSLLLLAGCTAPNPADTHVSAPFRAFYTLHHGADTLGAPLFTGQIKNGGLVQYFSNGVLEFHPGLPLGSQVFMSALGEEFGERQPPLTPDAIPGGALLFPETGHTVQGIFRTFYEAHGGALFFGYPIAEPLVKDGRIVQHFERAALLWDPALAAGKPVQLLAWGEQKFNERPLDMLAVDGTTAESAAASVAAPAGITEFVEAHGGAELFGKWLGRPRTLADGRIEYMFENAVLIQSAATADAPPQLAALGTLARGGVDAPAAPVIGSEATHFVKTGHNVVLGMQRFLAAHGGAEVLGMPVTELLAEDGRLVQYFENFRVEWQPALPDASAFTIAPLGQQYFNAAYFGTADAVQAETGQLFIAASVDQPVLAVPGDQTFHVWVLDAAGKPVAGAQVMLAWSAAAAAPGELPVTDAAGHSMLTIRLEKPAFAPQIAYRATTKSGALAASFDSSFLVQPQP
;
A
#
# COMPACT_ATOMS: atom_id res chain seq x y z
N MET A 1 49.25 -35.88 -6.27
CA MET A 1 48.66 -35.62 -4.95
C MET A 1 48.75 -34.13 -4.67
N ALA A 2 47.63 -33.42 -4.79
CA ALA A 2 47.27 -32.27 -3.95
C ALA A 2 45.81 -31.99 -4.30
N CYS A 3 44.94 -32.33 -3.34
CA CYS A 3 43.50 -32.41 -3.48
C CYS A 3 42.86 -31.04 -3.21
N SER A 4 41.80 -30.80 -3.97
CA SER A 4 40.84 -29.71 -3.95
C SER A 4 40.37 -29.26 -2.57
N LEU A 5 40.14 -27.95 -2.41
CA LEU A 5 39.04 -27.41 -1.61
C LEU A 5 38.43 -26.22 -2.38
N LEU A 6 37.54 -26.51 -3.32
CA LEU A 6 36.53 -25.54 -3.74
C LEU A 6 35.48 -25.49 -2.62
N LEU A 7 35.39 -24.36 -1.92
CA LEU A 7 34.23 -24.04 -1.10
C LEU A 7 33.03 -23.85 -2.05
N LEU A 8 32.22 -24.91 -2.17
CA LEU A 8 30.85 -24.80 -2.64
C LEU A 8 30.09 -23.96 -1.61
N ALA A 9 29.98 -22.65 -1.87
CA ALA A 9 28.92 -21.86 -1.30
C ALA A 9 27.60 -22.51 -1.74
N GLY A 10 26.87 -23.11 -0.81
CA GLY A 10 25.56 -23.67 -1.10
C GLY A 10 24.68 -22.54 -1.62
N CYS A 11 24.34 -22.59 -2.91
CA CYS A 11 23.21 -21.83 -3.43
C CYS A 11 21.95 -22.41 -2.78
N THR A 12 21.60 -21.91 -1.60
CA THR A 12 20.23 -22.03 -1.10
C THR A 12 19.33 -21.35 -2.12
N ALA A 13 18.28 -22.04 -2.56
CA ALA A 13 17.26 -21.43 -3.41
C ALA A 13 16.75 -20.14 -2.72
N PRO A 14 16.58 -19.03 -3.46
CA PRO A 14 16.04 -17.80 -2.88
C PRO A 14 14.69 -18.11 -2.23
N ASN A 15 14.42 -17.51 -1.07
CA ASN A 15 13.11 -17.61 -0.45
C ASN A 15 12.08 -17.13 -1.49
N PRO A 16 10.93 -17.82 -1.70
CA PRO A 16 9.92 -17.36 -2.66
C PRO A 16 9.53 -15.87 -2.48
N ALA A 17 9.60 -15.34 -1.25
CA ALA A 17 9.41 -13.91 -0.98
C ALA A 17 10.47 -12.99 -1.61
N ASP A 18 11.69 -13.48 -1.85
CA ASP A 18 12.82 -12.71 -2.36
C ASP A 18 12.83 -12.61 -3.90
N THR A 19 11.97 -13.39 -4.57
CA THR A 19 11.94 -13.48 -6.04
C THR A 19 11.51 -12.17 -6.71
N HIS A 20 10.77 -11.33 -5.99
CA HIS A 20 10.26 -10.04 -6.45
C HIS A 20 11.11 -8.83 -6.01
N VAL A 21 12.26 -9.04 -5.33
CA VAL A 21 13.17 -7.94 -5.00
C VAL A 21 13.95 -7.50 -6.25
N SER A 22 13.85 -6.22 -6.60
CA SER A 22 14.49 -5.69 -7.81
C SER A 22 16.02 -5.72 -7.68
N ALA A 23 16.71 -5.90 -8.81
CA ALA A 23 18.14 -6.17 -8.84
C ALA A 23 19.01 -5.18 -8.01
N PRO A 24 18.77 -3.85 -8.04
CA PRO A 24 19.58 -2.92 -7.25
C PRO A 24 19.42 -3.09 -5.72
N PHE A 25 18.30 -3.63 -5.26
CA PHE A 25 17.99 -3.77 -3.83
C PHE A 25 18.44 -5.10 -3.22
N ARG A 26 18.66 -6.14 -4.04
CA ARG A 26 18.90 -7.51 -3.55
C ARG A 26 20.02 -7.62 -2.54
N ALA A 27 21.18 -7.03 -2.82
CA ALA A 27 22.33 -7.11 -1.92
C ALA A 27 22.05 -6.42 -0.57
N PHE A 28 21.42 -5.24 -0.60
CA PHE A 28 21.03 -4.51 0.60
C PHE A 28 19.98 -5.29 1.41
N TYR A 29 18.95 -5.79 0.73
CA TYR A 29 17.88 -6.58 1.35
C TYR A 29 18.44 -7.85 2.03
N THR A 30 19.30 -8.62 1.36
CA THR A 30 19.95 -9.80 1.96
C THR A 30 20.88 -9.45 3.11
N LEU A 31 21.66 -8.36 2.99
CA LEU A 31 22.57 -7.91 4.05
C LEU A 31 21.81 -7.55 5.34
N HIS A 32 20.60 -7.02 5.21
CA HIS A 32 19.74 -6.60 6.32
C HIS A 32 18.65 -7.64 6.63
N HIS A 33 18.99 -8.94 6.55
CA HIS A 33 18.14 -10.07 6.95
C HIS A 33 16.83 -10.24 6.17
N GLY A 34 16.69 -9.57 5.03
CA GLY A 34 15.60 -9.77 4.07
C GLY A 34 14.20 -9.66 4.68
N ALA A 35 13.38 -10.68 4.43
CA ALA A 35 11.97 -10.72 4.84
C ALA A 35 11.79 -10.67 6.37
N ASP A 36 12.79 -11.11 7.15
CA ASP A 36 12.73 -11.04 8.61
C ASP A 36 12.78 -9.59 9.14
N THR A 37 13.29 -8.63 8.34
CA THR A 37 13.37 -7.21 8.72
C THR A 37 12.46 -6.34 7.86
N LEU A 38 12.66 -6.34 6.54
CA LEU A 38 11.92 -5.48 5.62
C LEU A 38 10.54 -6.04 5.22
N GLY A 39 10.32 -7.34 5.42
CA GLY A 39 9.09 -8.01 5.02
C GLY A 39 9.01 -8.26 3.51
N ALA A 40 7.85 -8.70 3.03
CA ALA A 40 7.66 -9.08 1.64
C ALA A 40 7.75 -7.84 0.71
N PRO A 41 8.35 -7.96 -0.49
CA PRO A 41 8.28 -6.91 -1.50
C PRO A 41 6.85 -6.73 -2.01
N LEU A 42 6.43 -5.48 -2.17
CA LEU A 42 5.06 -5.10 -2.55
C LEU A 42 5.00 -4.49 -3.96
N PHE A 43 5.85 -3.51 -4.24
CA PHE A 43 5.78 -2.73 -5.49
C PHE A 43 7.11 -2.07 -5.84
N THR A 44 7.45 -2.03 -7.13
CA THR A 44 8.62 -1.31 -7.64
C THR A 44 8.20 -0.20 -8.58
N GLY A 45 8.56 1.04 -8.26
CA GLY A 45 8.38 2.20 -9.13
C GLY A 45 9.69 2.73 -9.70
N GLN A 46 9.64 3.33 -10.89
CA GLN A 46 10.73 4.20 -11.36
C GLN A 46 10.57 5.60 -10.79
N ILE A 47 11.68 6.19 -10.37
CA ILE A 47 11.77 7.64 -10.17
C ILE A 47 12.57 8.25 -11.33
N LYS A 48 12.53 9.59 -11.49
CA LYS A 48 13.28 10.30 -12.55
C LYS A 48 14.79 9.93 -12.50
N ASN A 49 15.48 10.06 -13.64
CA ASN A 49 16.92 9.79 -13.80
C ASN A 49 17.36 8.31 -13.61
N GLY A 50 16.44 7.36 -13.74
CA GLY A 50 16.76 5.92 -13.70
C GLY A 50 16.92 5.35 -12.27
N GLY A 51 16.59 6.12 -11.24
CA GLY A 51 16.45 5.60 -9.88
C GLY A 51 15.21 4.70 -9.74
N LEU A 52 15.21 3.89 -8.69
CA LEU A 52 14.08 3.02 -8.35
C LEU A 52 13.61 3.29 -6.93
N VAL A 53 12.35 3.02 -6.66
CA VAL A 53 11.82 2.87 -5.31
C VAL A 53 11.14 1.51 -5.22
N GLN A 54 11.40 0.75 -4.16
CA GLN A 54 10.71 -0.51 -3.90
C GLN A 54 10.09 -0.51 -2.51
N TYR A 55 8.80 -0.79 -2.48
CA TYR A 55 8.00 -0.97 -1.28
C TYR A 55 8.14 -2.39 -0.77
N PHE A 56 8.27 -2.53 0.54
CA PHE A 56 8.23 -3.78 1.28
C PHE A 56 7.20 -3.65 2.41
N SER A 57 6.81 -4.74 3.08
CA SER A 57 5.81 -4.66 4.14
C SER A 57 6.19 -3.64 5.24
N ASN A 58 7.44 -3.65 5.66
CA ASN A 58 7.91 -2.88 6.83
C ASN A 58 8.67 -1.60 6.47
N GLY A 59 8.92 -1.34 5.20
CA GLY A 59 9.67 -0.15 4.79
C GLY A 59 9.77 0.05 3.29
N VAL A 60 10.47 1.10 2.90
CA VAL A 60 10.64 1.47 1.49
C VAL A 60 12.11 1.67 1.21
N LEU A 61 12.62 1.04 0.15
CA LEU A 61 13.98 1.23 -0.32
C LEU A 61 14.02 2.14 -1.53
N GLU A 62 15.05 2.98 -1.60
CA GLU A 62 15.30 3.91 -2.69
C GLU A 62 16.67 3.64 -3.29
N PHE A 63 16.74 3.55 -4.62
CA PHE A 63 17.95 3.35 -5.39
C PHE A 63 18.29 4.60 -6.18
N HIS A 64 19.52 5.07 -5.99
CA HIS A 64 20.05 6.30 -6.54
C HIS A 64 21.30 6.00 -7.39
N PRO A 65 21.17 5.83 -8.72
CA PRO A 65 22.26 5.36 -9.58
C PRO A 65 23.42 6.35 -9.71
N GLY A 66 23.19 7.62 -9.38
CA GLY A 66 24.22 8.67 -9.42
C GLY A 66 25.23 8.63 -8.26
N LEU A 67 25.02 7.75 -7.26
CA LEU A 67 25.88 7.68 -6.08
C LEU A 67 27.02 6.67 -6.25
N PRO A 68 28.12 6.80 -5.47
CA PRO A 68 29.21 5.82 -5.48
C PRO A 68 28.70 4.40 -5.24
N LEU A 69 29.29 3.43 -5.95
CA LEU A 69 29.00 2.00 -5.76
C LEU A 69 29.08 1.63 -4.27
N GLY A 70 28.04 0.99 -3.76
CA GLY A 70 27.91 0.62 -2.35
C GLY A 70 27.20 1.66 -1.47
N SER A 71 26.87 2.84 -2.00
CA SER A 71 26.08 3.88 -1.31
C SER A 71 24.88 4.33 -2.14
N GLN A 72 24.31 3.41 -2.92
CA GLN A 72 23.24 3.71 -3.87
C GLN A 72 21.86 3.33 -3.33
N VAL A 73 21.77 2.59 -2.22
CA VAL A 73 20.51 2.09 -1.67
C VAL A 73 20.31 2.62 -0.25
N PHE A 74 19.13 3.15 0.02
CA PHE A 74 18.73 3.67 1.34
C PHE A 74 17.31 3.26 1.68
N MET A 75 16.99 3.27 2.97
CA MET A 75 15.61 3.17 3.44
C MET A 75 15.02 4.58 3.57
N SER A 76 13.79 4.77 3.09
CA SER A 76 13.06 6.03 3.24
C SER A 76 12.89 6.38 4.72
N ALA A 77 12.89 7.68 5.03
CA ALA A 77 12.78 8.20 6.41
C ALA A 77 11.32 8.21 6.92
N LEU A 78 10.67 7.04 6.94
CA LEU A 78 9.23 6.95 7.22
C LEU A 78 8.80 7.49 8.58
N GLY A 79 9.67 7.43 9.60
CA GLY A 79 9.35 8.02 10.91
C GLY A 79 9.30 9.54 10.88
N GLU A 80 10.18 10.18 10.11
CA GLU A 80 10.11 11.62 9.84
C GLU A 80 8.89 11.97 9.00
N GLU A 81 8.64 11.21 7.93
CA GLU A 81 7.53 11.45 7.01
C GLU A 81 6.16 11.33 7.71
N PHE A 82 6.00 10.35 8.60
CA PHE A 82 4.79 10.19 9.40
C PHE A 82 4.69 11.15 10.59
N GLY A 83 5.73 11.97 10.84
CA GLY A 83 5.70 12.98 11.89
C GLY A 83 5.78 12.41 13.30
N GLU A 84 6.48 11.29 13.48
CA GLU A 84 6.55 10.54 14.75
C GLU A 84 7.60 11.10 15.73
N ARG A 85 8.31 12.16 15.35
CA ARG A 85 9.34 12.79 16.17
C ARG A 85 8.75 13.43 17.42
N GLN A 86 9.33 13.10 18.57
CA GLN A 86 8.98 13.65 19.88
C GLN A 86 10.10 14.54 20.43
N PRO A 87 9.82 15.40 21.42
CA PRO A 87 10.88 16.10 22.15
C PRO A 87 11.81 15.10 22.86
N PRO A 88 13.14 15.33 22.87
CA PRO A 88 14.08 14.46 23.58
C PRO A 88 13.96 14.58 25.09
N LEU A 89 14.46 13.55 25.79
CA LEU A 89 14.58 13.58 27.25
C LEU A 89 15.55 14.67 27.70
N THR A 90 15.26 15.27 28.85
CA THR A 90 16.26 16.08 29.55
C THR A 90 17.43 15.19 30.00
N PRO A 91 18.68 15.69 30.04
CA PRO A 91 19.84 14.88 30.43
C PRO A 91 19.68 14.08 31.74
N ASP A 92 19.01 14.66 32.73
CA ASP A 92 18.77 14.04 34.04
C ASP A 92 17.76 12.88 34.01
N ALA A 93 16.99 12.76 32.92
CA ALA A 93 15.97 11.73 32.72
C ALA A 93 16.48 10.54 31.88
N ILE A 94 17.73 10.58 31.39
CA ILE A 94 18.31 9.51 30.59
C ILE A 94 18.57 8.28 31.48
N PRO A 95 17.98 7.11 31.17
CA PRO A 95 18.21 5.90 31.95
C PRO A 95 19.67 5.45 31.92
N GLY A 96 20.19 5.01 33.08
CA GLY A 96 21.53 4.44 33.16
C GLY A 96 21.67 3.19 32.30
N GLY A 97 22.65 3.18 31.38
CA GLY A 97 22.90 2.06 30.45
C GLY A 97 22.21 2.18 29.09
N ALA A 98 21.41 3.22 28.87
CA ALA A 98 20.85 3.53 27.55
C ALA A 98 21.93 4.05 26.60
N LEU A 99 21.82 3.70 25.32
CA LEU A 99 22.67 4.25 24.26
C LEU A 99 22.11 5.61 23.86
N LEU A 100 22.74 6.69 24.33
CA LEU A 100 22.38 8.07 23.97
C LEU A 100 22.91 8.42 22.58
N PHE A 101 22.04 8.96 21.74
CA PHE A 101 22.39 9.54 20.46
C PHE A 101 22.41 11.06 20.60
N PRO A 102 23.60 11.71 20.68
CA PRO A 102 23.69 13.16 20.76
C PRO A 102 23.05 13.84 19.54
N GLU A 103 22.89 13.11 18.44
CA GLU A 103 22.30 13.58 17.21
C GLU A 103 20.80 13.92 17.31
N THR A 104 20.10 13.29 18.23
CA THR A 104 18.67 13.54 18.41
C THR A 104 18.28 13.81 19.85
N GLY A 105 19.21 13.59 20.79
CA GLY A 105 18.96 13.65 22.23
C GLY A 105 18.16 12.45 22.76
N HIS A 106 17.86 11.47 21.91
CA HIS A 106 17.09 10.28 22.26
C HIS A 106 17.98 9.08 22.58
N THR A 107 17.38 8.08 23.21
CA THR A 107 18.12 6.89 23.65
C THR A 107 17.54 5.61 23.10
N VAL A 108 18.39 4.58 22.94
CA VAL A 108 17.95 3.21 22.63
C VAL A 108 18.45 2.28 23.72
N GLN A 109 17.57 1.43 24.24
CA GLN A 109 17.88 0.58 25.38
C GLN A 109 17.21 -0.80 25.31
N GLY A 110 17.64 -1.70 26.20
CA GLY A 110 17.03 -3.01 26.40
C GLY A 110 16.93 -3.83 25.12
N ILE A 111 15.76 -4.45 24.90
CA ILE A 111 15.55 -5.35 23.76
C ILE A 111 15.60 -4.64 22.41
N PHE A 112 15.20 -3.38 22.34
CA PHE A 112 15.32 -2.58 21.12
C PHE A 112 16.76 -2.26 20.79
N ARG A 113 17.62 -2.00 21.80
CA ARG A 113 19.06 -1.82 21.55
C ARG A 113 19.68 -3.07 20.94
N THR A 114 19.40 -4.24 21.52
CA THR A 114 19.91 -5.51 21.01
C THR A 114 19.47 -5.74 19.56
N PHE A 115 18.18 -5.50 19.26
CA PHE A 115 17.66 -5.65 17.90
C PHE A 115 18.29 -4.63 16.94
N TYR A 116 18.31 -3.36 17.31
CA TYR A 116 18.86 -2.26 16.53
C TYR A 116 20.33 -2.49 16.16
N GLU A 117 21.19 -2.83 17.13
CA GLU A 117 22.61 -3.10 16.88
C GLU A 117 22.81 -4.33 15.98
N ALA A 118 21.99 -5.39 16.15
CA ALA A 118 22.09 -6.62 15.35
C ALA A 118 21.62 -6.47 13.89
N HIS A 119 20.80 -5.47 13.58
CA HIS A 119 20.18 -5.28 12.26
C HIS A 119 20.72 -4.05 11.49
N GLY A 120 21.88 -3.52 11.91
CA GLY A 120 22.61 -2.47 11.19
C GLY A 120 22.56 -1.08 11.82
N GLY A 121 21.87 -0.93 12.95
CA GLY A 121 21.84 0.30 13.75
C GLY A 121 21.46 1.53 12.95
N ALA A 122 22.16 2.64 13.22
CA ALA A 122 21.84 3.94 12.61
C ALA A 122 21.96 3.94 11.09
N LEU A 123 22.83 3.10 10.51
CA LEU A 123 22.98 3.00 9.06
C LEU A 123 21.72 2.44 8.39
N PHE A 124 20.96 1.61 9.10
CA PHE A 124 19.71 1.04 8.60
C PHE A 124 18.50 1.82 9.09
N PHE A 125 18.29 1.89 10.40
CA PHE A 125 17.09 2.47 11.03
C PHE A 125 17.11 4.01 11.12
N GLY A 126 18.28 4.63 10.99
CA GLY A 126 18.50 6.02 11.38
C GLY A 126 18.49 6.19 12.90
N TYR A 127 18.58 7.43 13.36
CA TYR A 127 18.60 7.75 14.79
C TYR A 127 17.23 7.59 15.45
N PRO A 128 17.15 7.32 16.76
CA PRO A 128 15.88 7.37 17.49
C PRO A 128 15.30 8.79 17.46
N ILE A 129 13.99 8.89 17.25
CA ILE A 129 13.25 10.16 17.18
C ILE A 129 12.16 10.25 18.26
N ALA A 130 12.02 9.20 19.06
CA ALA A 130 11.15 9.14 20.23
C ALA A 130 11.72 8.12 21.24
N GLU A 131 11.31 8.25 22.50
CA GLU A 131 11.54 7.21 23.50
C GLU A 131 10.54 6.05 23.36
N PRO A 132 10.78 4.88 23.96
CA PRO A 132 9.82 3.78 23.93
C PRO A 132 8.46 4.16 24.52
N LEU A 133 7.40 3.98 23.73
CA LEU A 133 6.01 4.24 24.06
C LEU A 133 5.32 2.92 24.38
N VAL A 134 4.57 2.87 25.47
CA VAL A 134 3.75 1.70 25.83
C VAL A 134 2.31 1.94 25.39
N LYS A 135 1.76 1.03 24.58
CA LYS A 135 0.37 1.07 24.13
C LYS A 135 -0.18 -0.35 24.05
N ASP A 136 -1.30 -0.61 24.74
CA ASP A 136 -2.03 -1.89 24.71
C ASP A 136 -1.16 -3.12 24.99
N GLY A 137 -0.24 -3.01 25.96
CA GLY A 137 0.67 -4.10 26.35
C GLY A 137 1.84 -4.34 25.38
N ARG A 138 1.94 -3.53 24.32
CA ARG A 138 3.05 -3.50 23.37
C ARG A 138 3.93 -2.29 23.64
N ILE A 139 5.18 -2.36 23.20
CA ILE A 139 6.12 -1.25 23.28
C ILE A 139 6.52 -0.89 21.86
N VAL A 140 6.53 0.40 21.52
CA VAL A 140 6.96 0.90 20.21
C VAL A 140 8.03 1.95 20.41
N GLN A 141 9.09 1.93 19.60
CA GLN A 141 10.03 3.02 19.52
C GLN A 141 10.20 3.48 18.07
N HIS A 142 10.08 4.78 17.84
CA HIS A 142 10.22 5.39 16.53
C HIS A 142 11.66 5.83 16.26
N PHE A 143 12.12 5.54 15.04
CA PHE A 143 13.39 5.95 14.47
C PHE A 143 13.13 6.72 13.18
N GLU A 144 14.15 7.40 12.65
CA GLU A 144 14.02 8.20 11.43
C GLU A 144 13.43 7.40 10.26
N ARG A 145 13.73 6.10 10.12
CA ARG A 145 13.34 5.28 8.96
C ARG A 145 12.36 4.14 9.25
N ALA A 146 12.16 3.80 10.52
CA ALA A 146 11.32 2.66 10.91
C ALA A 146 10.80 2.79 12.34
N ALA A 147 9.89 1.90 12.71
CA ALA A 147 9.45 1.73 14.10
C ALA A 147 9.73 0.30 14.54
N LEU A 148 10.33 0.14 15.72
CA LEU A 148 10.45 -1.18 16.35
C LEU A 148 9.26 -1.40 17.27
N LEU A 149 8.57 -2.52 17.07
CA LEU A 149 7.51 -3.02 17.91
C LEU A 149 8.02 -4.21 18.71
N TRP A 150 7.83 -4.16 20.03
CA TRP A 150 7.88 -5.33 20.88
C TRP A 150 6.46 -5.77 21.21
N ASP A 151 6.17 -7.05 20.96
CA ASP A 151 4.86 -7.66 21.24
C ASP A 151 5.06 -9.05 21.88
N PRO A 152 4.53 -9.28 23.10
CA PRO A 152 4.66 -10.56 23.79
C PRO A 152 3.87 -11.70 23.12
N ALA A 153 2.94 -11.41 22.22
CA ALA A 153 2.20 -12.40 21.45
C ALA A 153 2.98 -12.95 20.24
N LEU A 154 4.11 -12.31 19.87
CA LEU A 154 4.99 -12.81 18.81
C LEU A 154 5.73 -14.07 19.25
N ALA A 155 6.18 -14.86 18.26
CA ALA A 155 6.83 -16.13 18.49
C ALA A 155 7.99 -16.03 19.50
N ALA A 156 8.03 -16.97 20.44
CA ALA A 156 9.08 -17.03 21.46
C ALA A 156 10.47 -17.04 20.80
N GLY A 157 11.26 -15.97 21.02
CA GLY A 157 12.59 -15.78 20.44
C GLY A 157 12.71 -14.70 19.36
N LYS A 158 11.59 -14.21 18.79
CA LYS A 158 11.55 -13.03 17.90
C LYS A 158 10.50 -12.01 18.36
N PRO A 159 10.58 -11.49 19.60
CA PRO A 159 9.54 -10.63 20.14
C PRO A 159 9.62 -9.18 19.64
N VAL A 160 10.58 -8.86 18.76
CA VAL A 160 10.74 -7.54 18.15
C VAL A 160 10.64 -7.67 16.64
N GLN A 161 9.84 -6.80 16.02
CA GLN A 161 9.71 -6.66 14.58
C GLN A 161 9.59 -5.17 14.21
N LEU A 162 9.63 -4.85 12.92
CA LEU A 162 9.29 -3.52 12.44
C LEU A 162 7.76 -3.38 12.33
N LEU A 163 7.22 -2.17 12.49
CA LEU A 163 5.85 -1.89 12.06
C LEU A 163 5.75 -1.96 10.53
N ALA A 164 4.55 -2.29 10.02
CA ALA A 164 4.23 -2.38 8.60
C ALA A 164 4.10 -1.00 7.92
N TRP A 165 5.07 -0.12 8.16
CA TRP A 165 5.08 1.25 7.66
C TRP A 165 5.26 1.33 6.15
N GLY A 166 5.86 0.31 5.53
CA GLY A 166 5.93 0.23 4.07
C GLY A 166 4.56 -0.06 3.43
N GLU A 167 3.75 -0.94 4.02
CA GLU A 167 2.34 -1.14 3.62
C GLU A 167 1.53 0.12 3.83
N GLN A 168 1.69 0.78 4.98
CA GLN A 168 1.00 2.04 5.25
C GLN A 168 1.32 3.08 4.17
N LYS A 169 2.62 3.32 3.89
CA LYS A 169 3.04 4.27 2.84
C LYS A 169 2.54 3.83 1.45
N PHE A 170 2.53 2.54 1.16
CA PHE A 170 1.98 2.01 -0.09
C PHE A 170 0.48 2.30 -0.22
N ASN A 171 -0.27 2.14 0.87
CA ASN A 171 -1.71 2.36 0.95
C ASN A 171 -2.11 3.84 0.86
N GLU A 172 -1.20 4.77 1.14
CA GLU A 172 -1.41 6.21 0.95
C GLU A 172 -1.14 6.66 -0.51
N ARG A 173 -0.57 5.77 -1.36
CA ARG A 173 -0.04 6.15 -2.67
C ARG A 173 -1.08 6.08 -3.80
N PRO A 174 -1.15 7.08 -4.71
CA PRO A 174 -1.77 6.90 -6.04
C PRO A 174 -0.95 5.89 -6.86
N LEU A 175 -1.62 4.99 -7.59
CA LEU A 175 -0.97 3.90 -8.36
C LEU A 175 -0.50 4.35 -9.77
N ASP A 176 -0.31 5.64 -10.00
CA ASP A 176 0.00 6.23 -11.32
C ASP A 176 1.49 6.16 -11.72
N MET A 177 2.35 5.56 -10.90
CA MET A 177 3.75 5.31 -11.27
C MET A 177 3.90 4.08 -12.18
N LEU A 178 4.69 4.24 -13.24
CA LEU A 178 5.09 3.15 -14.13
C LEU A 178 5.88 2.09 -13.34
N ALA A 179 5.30 0.90 -13.22
CA ALA A 179 6.02 -0.27 -12.73
C ALA A 179 7.11 -0.69 -13.73
N VAL A 180 8.30 -1.00 -13.22
CA VAL A 180 9.51 -1.17 -14.06
C VAL A 180 9.89 -2.63 -14.27
N ASP A 181 9.46 -3.51 -13.38
CA ASP A 181 9.86 -4.93 -13.35
C ASP A 181 8.75 -5.88 -13.84
N GLY A 182 7.72 -5.35 -14.49
CA GLY A 182 6.58 -6.14 -14.95
C GLY A 182 5.60 -6.56 -13.85
N THR A 183 5.75 -6.05 -12.62
CA THR A 183 4.63 -6.05 -11.66
C THR A 183 3.52 -5.14 -12.18
N THR A 184 2.37 -5.70 -12.54
CA THR A 184 1.18 -4.87 -12.81
C THR A 184 0.69 -4.26 -11.50
N ALA A 185 0.00 -3.13 -11.54
CA ALA A 185 -0.67 -2.58 -10.36
C ALA A 185 -1.62 -3.60 -9.69
N GLU A 186 -2.18 -4.54 -10.46
CA GLU A 186 -2.92 -5.71 -9.96
C GLU A 186 -2.03 -6.67 -9.14
N SER A 187 -0.83 -7.01 -9.61
CA SER A 187 0.11 -7.85 -8.84
C SER A 187 0.64 -7.17 -7.57
N ALA A 188 0.76 -5.84 -7.61
CA ALA A 188 1.18 -5.03 -6.47
C ALA A 188 0.08 -4.88 -5.42
N ALA A 189 -1.17 -4.67 -5.86
CA ALA A 189 -2.31 -4.71 -4.96
C ALA A 189 -2.38 -6.09 -4.27
N ALA A 190 -2.31 -7.18 -5.04
CA ALA A 190 -2.42 -8.56 -4.56
C ALA A 190 -1.29 -9.02 -3.62
N SER A 191 -0.19 -8.24 -3.51
CA SER A 191 0.93 -8.52 -2.61
C SER A 191 0.63 -8.26 -1.13
N VAL A 192 -0.41 -7.45 -0.84
CA VAL A 192 -0.90 -7.21 0.53
C VAL A 192 -1.74 -8.40 0.95
N ALA A 193 -1.45 -9.03 2.09
CA ALA A 193 -2.28 -10.13 2.59
C ALA A 193 -3.68 -9.64 3.00
N ALA A 194 -4.72 -10.41 2.70
CA ALA A 194 -6.05 -10.14 3.25
C ALA A 194 -6.04 -10.26 4.79
N PRO A 195 -6.70 -9.35 5.53
CA PRO A 195 -6.78 -9.46 6.99
C PRO A 195 -7.41 -10.80 7.42
N ALA A 196 -6.96 -11.37 8.54
CA ALA A 196 -7.41 -12.69 9.00
C ALA A 196 -8.94 -12.81 9.09
N GLY A 197 -9.63 -11.83 9.66
CA GLY A 197 -11.09 -11.83 9.76
C GLY A 197 -11.81 -11.78 8.41
N ILE A 198 -11.20 -11.17 7.39
CA ILE A 198 -11.73 -11.16 6.02
C ILE A 198 -11.54 -12.53 5.38
N THR A 199 -10.36 -13.14 5.55
CA THR A 199 -10.07 -14.50 5.08
C THR A 199 -11.02 -15.52 5.71
N GLU A 200 -11.23 -15.45 7.03
CA GLU A 200 -12.18 -16.30 7.76
C GLU A 200 -13.61 -16.14 7.25
N PHE A 201 -14.04 -14.90 6.99
CA PHE A 201 -15.35 -14.63 6.42
C PHE A 201 -15.50 -15.27 5.04
N VAL A 202 -14.52 -15.12 4.15
CA VAL A 202 -14.56 -15.69 2.80
C VAL A 202 -14.66 -17.21 2.85
N GLU A 203 -13.81 -17.87 3.64
CA GLU A 203 -13.84 -19.33 3.79
C GLU A 203 -15.19 -19.84 4.32
N ALA A 204 -15.79 -19.11 5.26
CA ALA A 204 -17.10 -19.48 5.81
C ALA A 204 -18.27 -19.32 4.81
N HIS A 205 -18.11 -18.53 3.74
CA HIS A 205 -19.20 -18.16 2.82
C HIS A 205 -18.99 -18.64 1.38
N GLY A 206 -18.20 -19.70 1.16
CA GLY A 206 -18.01 -20.31 -0.16
C GLY A 206 -16.59 -20.20 -0.72
N GLY A 207 -15.68 -19.59 0.04
CA GLY A 207 -14.24 -19.62 -0.22
C GLY A 207 -13.85 -19.09 -1.60
N ALA A 208 -12.70 -19.55 -2.08
CA ALA A 208 -12.14 -19.13 -3.37
C ALA A 208 -13.02 -19.52 -4.57
N GLU A 209 -13.89 -20.53 -4.46
CA GLU A 209 -14.78 -20.92 -5.57
C GLU A 209 -15.83 -19.84 -5.87
N LEU A 210 -16.35 -19.19 -4.82
CA LEU A 210 -17.35 -18.12 -4.99
C LEU A 210 -16.71 -16.74 -5.09
N PHE A 211 -15.78 -16.41 -4.19
CA PHE A 211 -15.17 -15.07 -4.13
C PHE A 211 -14.07 -14.87 -5.17
N GLY A 212 -13.45 -15.95 -5.64
CA GLY A 212 -12.29 -15.89 -6.51
C GLY A 212 -11.05 -15.38 -5.77
N LYS A 213 -10.04 -14.96 -6.52
CA LYS A 213 -8.75 -14.54 -5.93
C LYS A 213 -8.86 -13.22 -5.20
N TRP A 214 -8.11 -13.09 -4.10
CA TRP A 214 -7.87 -11.80 -3.46
C TRP A 214 -7.17 -10.84 -4.44
N LEU A 215 -7.74 -9.65 -4.63
CA LEU A 215 -7.20 -8.64 -5.56
C LEU A 215 -6.30 -7.62 -4.88
N GLY A 216 -6.23 -7.64 -3.55
CA GLY A 216 -5.29 -6.81 -2.83
C GLY A 216 -5.82 -5.53 -2.21
N ARG A 217 -4.87 -4.65 -1.86
CA ARG A 217 -5.03 -3.31 -1.27
C ARG A 217 -6.49 -2.93 -0.93
N PRO A 218 -6.88 -2.97 0.35
CA PRO A 218 -8.20 -2.48 0.75
C PRO A 218 -8.34 -0.97 0.46
N ARG A 219 -9.51 -0.54 -0.01
CA ARG A 219 -9.80 0.87 -0.30
C ARG A 219 -10.61 1.48 0.84
N THR A 220 -10.07 2.51 1.49
CA THR A 220 -10.85 3.29 2.48
C THR A 220 -11.63 4.38 1.75
N LEU A 221 -12.95 4.35 1.89
CA LEU A 221 -13.88 5.33 1.37
C LEU A 221 -13.91 6.58 2.27
N ALA A 222 -14.35 7.71 1.71
CA ALA A 222 -14.43 8.99 2.44
C ALA A 222 -15.33 8.95 3.69
N ASP A 223 -16.27 8.01 3.75
CA ASP A 223 -17.16 7.78 4.90
C ASP A 223 -16.57 6.84 5.97
N GLY A 224 -15.32 6.41 5.81
CA GLY A 224 -14.62 5.54 6.76
C GLY A 224 -14.91 4.06 6.58
N ARG A 225 -15.65 3.64 5.55
CA ARG A 225 -15.77 2.22 5.18
C ARG A 225 -14.52 1.75 4.43
N ILE A 226 -14.17 0.49 4.59
CA ILE A 226 -13.06 -0.19 3.94
C ILE A 226 -13.64 -1.24 2.99
N GLU A 227 -13.19 -1.23 1.75
CA GLU A 227 -13.52 -2.22 0.74
C GLU A 227 -12.38 -3.23 0.57
N TYR A 228 -12.68 -4.51 0.71
CA TYR A 228 -11.79 -5.64 0.46
C TYR A 228 -12.24 -6.32 -0.83
N MET A 229 -11.39 -6.31 -1.85
CA MET A 229 -11.78 -6.70 -3.21
C MET A 229 -11.25 -8.08 -3.59
N PHE A 230 -12.13 -8.92 -4.09
CA PHE A 230 -11.85 -10.23 -4.65
C PHE A 230 -12.29 -10.26 -6.13
N GLU A 231 -11.84 -11.25 -6.89
CA GLU A 231 -12.12 -11.37 -8.33
C GLU A 231 -13.63 -11.29 -8.65
N ASN A 232 -14.46 -11.92 -7.80
CA ASN A 232 -15.89 -12.00 -8.03
C ASN A 232 -16.74 -11.10 -7.11
N ALA A 233 -16.17 -10.58 -6.02
CA ALA A 233 -16.94 -9.88 -4.97
C ALA A 233 -16.14 -8.76 -4.31
N VAL A 234 -16.86 -7.84 -3.66
CA VAL A 234 -16.27 -6.83 -2.77
C VAL A 234 -16.94 -6.95 -1.41
N LEU A 235 -16.13 -6.97 -0.36
CA LEU A 235 -16.56 -6.92 1.03
C LEU A 235 -16.36 -5.51 1.57
N ILE A 236 -17.34 -5.01 2.32
CA ILE A 236 -17.35 -3.67 2.89
C ILE A 236 -17.43 -3.79 4.41
N GLN A 237 -16.54 -3.11 5.12
CA GLN A 237 -16.53 -3.08 6.57
C GLN A 237 -16.32 -1.65 7.07
N SER A 238 -16.98 -1.24 8.16
CA SER A 238 -16.74 0.09 8.74
C SER A 238 -15.46 0.07 9.60
N ALA A 239 -14.56 1.02 9.37
CA ALA A 239 -13.35 1.17 10.19
C ALA A 239 -13.67 1.50 11.67
N ALA A 240 -14.82 2.13 11.93
CA ALA A 240 -15.29 2.44 13.28
C ALA A 240 -15.82 1.20 14.03
N THR A 241 -16.15 0.12 13.31
CA THR A 241 -16.66 -1.13 13.87
C THR A 241 -15.91 -2.30 13.24
N ALA A 242 -14.59 -2.32 13.39
CA ALA A 242 -13.71 -3.35 12.83
C ALA A 242 -13.98 -4.77 13.37
N ASP A 243 -14.76 -4.90 14.46
CA ASP A 243 -15.20 -6.19 15.00
C ASP A 243 -16.52 -6.70 14.37
N ALA A 244 -17.26 -5.85 13.66
CA ALA A 244 -18.49 -6.26 12.98
C ALA A 244 -18.15 -7.06 11.71
N PRO A 245 -18.89 -8.12 11.38
CA PRO A 245 -18.62 -8.92 10.19
C PRO A 245 -18.74 -8.05 8.92
N PRO A 246 -17.87 -8.25 7.91
CA PRO A 246 -17.97 -7.52 6.65
C PRO A 246 -19.28 -7.86 5.92
N GLN A 247 -19.73 -6.94 5.09
CA GLN A 247 -20.92 -7.11 4.26
C GLN A 247 -20.54 -7.20 2.79
N LEU A 248 -21.27 -8.02 2.02
CA LEU A 248 -21.10 -8.06 0.57
C LEU A 248 -21.64 -6.78 -0.08
N ALA A 249 -20.85 -6.21 -0.99
CA ALA A 249 -21.30 -5.17 -1.88
C ALA A 249 -22.30 -5.75 -2.90
N ALA A 250 -23.35 -4.99 -3.21
CA ALA A 250 -24.38 -5.37 -4.19
C ALA A 250 -23.89 -5.20 -5.64
N LEU A 251 -22.78 -5.86 -6.00
CA LEU A 251 -22.13 -5.68 -7.30
C LEU A 251 -22.98 -6.19 -8.47
N GLY A 252 -23.80 -7.22 -8.27
CA GLY A 252 -24.70 -7.70 -9.31
C GLY A 252 -25.81 -6.69 -9.61
N THR A 253 -26.40 -6.07 -8.58
CA THR A 253 -27.33 -4.95 -8.77
C THR A 253 -26.65 -3.75 -9.42
N LEU A 254 -25.44 -3.41 -8.98
CA LEU A 254 -24.67 -2.28 -9.52
C LEU A 254 -24.34 -2.49 -11.00
N ALA A 255 -23.81 -3.67 -11.35
CA ALA A 255 -23.45 -4.02 -12.72
C ALA A 255 -24.67 -4.04 -13.65
N ARG A 256 -25.84 -4.45 -13.14
CA ARG A 256 -27.10 -4.39 -13.90
C ARG A 256 -27.66 -2.97 -14.04
N GLY A 257 -27.31 -2.07 -13.13
CA GLY A 257 -27.88 -0.73 -13.04
C GLY A 257 -29.21 -0.68 -12.28
N GLY A 258 -29.53 -1.71 -11.48
CA GLY A 258 -30.76 -1.79 -10.69
C GLY A 258 -31.38 -3.19 -10.66
N VAL A 259 -32.64 -3.24 -10.24
CA VAL A 259 -33.48 -4.45 -10.23
C VAL A 259 -34.43 -4.36 -11.43
N ASP A 260 -34.45 -5.42 -12.25
CA ASP A 260 -35.32 -5.49 -13.41
C ASP A 260 -36.79 -5.75 -13.01
N ALA A 261 -37.73 -5.51 -13.92
CA ALA A 261 -39.11 -5.91 -13.71
C ALA A 261 -39.22 -7.46 -13.72
N PRO A 262 -39.90 -8.09 -12.75
CA PRO A 262 -40.04 -9.54 -12.69
C PRO A 262 -40.98 -10.08 -13.77
N ALA A 263 -40.71 -11.31 -14.20
CA ALA A 263 -41.63 -12.05 -15.08
C ALA A 263 -42.77 -12.69 -14.28
N ALA A 264 -43.76 -13.22 -14.99
CA ALA A 264 -44.83 -14.00 -14.36
C ALA A 264 -44.24 -15.19 -13.58
N PRO A 265 -44.76 -15.51 -12.38
CA PRO A 265 -44.25 -16.63 -11.59
C PRO A 265 -44.32 -17.94 -12.36
N VAL A 266 -43.20 -18.66 -12.44
CA VAL A 266 -43.14 -20.01 -12.99
C VAL A 266 -43.55 -20.99 -11.90
N ILE A 267 -44.74 -21.58 -12.04
CA ILE A 267 -45.31 -22.52 -11.06
C ILE A 267 -45.02 -23.95 -11.52
N GLY A 268 -44.12 -24.65 -10.81
CA GLY A 268 -43.76 -26.04 -11.13
C GLY A 268 -42.40 -26.46 -10.54
N SER A 269 -41.95 -27.68 -10.82
CA SER A 269 -40.65 -28.19 -10.31
C SER A 269 -39.43 -27.65 -11.06
N GLU A 270 -39.62 -26.83 -12.10
CA GLU A 270 -38.55 -26.39 -13.00
C GLU A 270 -37.88 -25.08 -12.58
N ALA A 271 -38.50 -24.30 -11.69
CA ALA A 271 -37.96 -23.04 -11.19
C ALA A 271 -38.50 -22.71 -9.79
N THR A 272 -37.74 -21.91 -9.05
CA THR A 272 -38.13 -21.34 -7.75
C THR A 272 -38.48 -19.87 -7.93
N HIS A 273 -39.68 -19.48 -7.49
CA HIS A 273 -40.11 -18.08 -7.50
C HIS A 273 -39.78 -17.41 -6.15
N PHE A 274 -39.02 -16.30 -6.21
CA PHE A 274 -38.58 -15.54 -5.04
C PHE A 274 -39.57 -14.41 -4.75
N VAL A 275 -40.48 -14.62 -3.81
CA VAL A 275 -41.60 -13.70 -3.51
C VAL A 275 -41.16 -12.26 -3.20
N LYS A 276 -40.01 -12.08 -2.56
CA LYS A 276 -39.52 -10.74 -2.15
C LYS A 276 -39.15 -9.87 -3.36
N THR A 277 -38.62 -10.45 -4.44
CA THR A 277 -38.24 -9.71 -5.65
C THR A 277 -39.16 -9.98 -6.84
N GLY A 278 -39.94 -11.06 -6.78
CA GLY A 278 -40.82 -11.51 -7.86
C GLY A 278 -40.12 -12.33 -8.95
N HIS A 279 -38.80 -12.52 -8.85
CA HIS A 279 -38.02 -13.17 -9.91
C HIS A 279 -38.00 -14.70 -9.81
N ASN A 280 -37.81 -15.36 -10.95
CA ASN A 280 -37.69 -16.82 -11.03
C ASN A 280 -36.23 -17.24 -11.19
N VAL A 281 -35.86 -18.33 -10.53
CA VAL A 281 -34.56 -18.98 -10.65
C VAL A 281 -34.77 -20.42 -11.07
N VAL A 282 -34.21 -20.82 -12.22
CA VAL A 282 -34.34 -22.18 -12.74
C VAL A 282 -33.72 -23.21 -11.80
N LEU A 283 -34.24 -24.45 -11.79
CA LEU A 283 -33.87 -25.48 -10.81
C LEU A 283 -32.37 -25.77 -10.74
N GLY A 284 -31.68 -25.81 -11.89
CA GLY A 284 -30.22 -26.02 -11.93
C GLY A 284 -29.48 -24.90 -11.18
N MET A 285 -29.85 -23.65 -11.44
CA MET A 285 -29.29 -22.48 -10.77
C MET A 285 -29.65 -22.49 -9.27
N GLN A 286 -30.87 -22.88 -8.90
CA GLN A 286 -31.28 -22.98 -7.50
C GLN A 286 -30.41 -23.97 -6.71
N ARG A 287 -30.02 -25.11 -7.32
CA ARG A 287 -29.09 -26.07 -6.70
C ARG A 287 -27.71 -25.45 -6.53
N PHE A 288 -27.23 -24.73 -7.54
CA PHE A 288 -25.98 -23.99 -7.46
C PHE A 288 -26.00 -22.98 -6.31
N LEU A 289 -27.06 -22.15 -6.20
CA LEU A 289 -27.22 -21.21 -5.09
C LEU A 289 -27.17 -21.92 -3.75
N ALA A 290 -27.95 -22.99 -3.56
CA ALA A 290 -28.01 -23.73 -2.30
C ALA A 290 -26.66 -24.33 -1.89
N ALA A 291 -25.82 -24.71 -2.85
CA ALA A 291 -24.48 -25.21 -2.59
C ALA A 291 -23.48 -24.11 -2.14
N HIS A 292 -23.76 -22.84 -2.44
CA HIS A 292 -22.85 -21.71 -2.21
C HIS A 292 -23.44 -20.66 -1.25
N GLY A 293 -24.20 -21.08 -0.25
CA GLY A 293 -24.74 -20.19 0.79
C GLY A 293 -26.05 -19.48 0.43
N GLY A 294 -26.62 -19.77 -0.74
CA GLY A 294 -27.94 -19.31 -1.14
C GLY A 294 -28.07 -17.79 -1.22
N ALA A 295 -29.26 -17.29 -0.88
CA ALA A 295 -29.55 -15.86 -0.93
C ALA A 295 -28.85 -15.04 0.17
N GLU A 296 -28.32 -15.68 1.22
CA GLU A 296 -27.54 -14.98 2.26
C GLU A 296 -26.20 -14.48 1.71
N VAL A 297 -25.60 -15.25 0.80
CA VAL A 297 -24.32 -14.90 0.18
C VAL A 297 -24.51 -14.31 -1.20
N LEU A 298 -25.22 -14.99 -2.10
CA LEU A 298 -25.36 -14.49 -3.47
C LEU A 298 -26.30 -13.28 -3.57
N GLY A 299 -27.16 -13.11 -2.57
CA GLY A 299 -28.23 -12.12 -2.55
C GLY A 299 -29.49 -12.61 -3.28
N MET A 300 -30.51 -11.77 -3.26
CA MET A 300 -31.76 -12.04 -3.97
C MET A 300 -31.58 -11.92 -5.49
N PRO A 301 -32.31 -12.69 -6.32
CA PRO A 301 -32.30 -12.48 -7.77
C PRO A 301 -32.84 -11.09 -8.10
N VAL A 302 -32.16 -10.39 -9.02
CA VAL A 302 -32.53 -9.05 -9.50
C VAL A 302 -32.89 -9.00 -10.98
N THR A 303 -32.72 -10.13 -11.69
CA THR A 303 -33.19 -10.33 -13.07
C THR A 303 -33.82 -11.72 -13.19
N GLU A 304 -34.54 -11.95 -14.30
CA GLU A 304 -34.75 -13.32 -14.81
C GLU A 304 -33.46 -13.88 -15.43
N LEU A 305 -33.50 -15.11 -15.93
CA LEU A 305 -32.43 -15.65 -16.77
C LEU A 305 -32.40 -14.90 -18.12
N LEU A 306 -31.27 -14.27 -18.40
CA LEU A 306 -31.01 -13.47 -19.60
C LEU A 306 -30.07 -14.20 -20.55
N ALA A 307 -30.13 -13.86 -21.84
CA ALA A 307 -29.12 -14.23 -22.82
C ALA A 307 -28.27 -13.00 -23.15
N GLU A 308 -27.01 -12.97 -22.68
CA GLU A 308 -26.06 -11.87 -22.88
C GLU A 308 -24.76 -12.42 -23.47
N ASP A 309 -24.28 -11.83 -24.57
CA ASP A 309 -23.03 -12.24 -25.24
C ASP A 309 -22.93 -13.74 -25.56
N GLY A 310 -24.05 -14.37 -25.89
CA GLY A 310 -24.10 -15.81 -26.16
C GLY A 310 -24.01 -16.71 -24.92
N ARG A 311 -24.10 -16.14 -23.71
CA ARG A 311 -24.18 -16.85 -22.43
C ARG A 311 -25.56 -16.68 -21.82
N LEU A 312 -26.02 -17.70 -21.09
CA LEU A 312 -27.17 -17.56 -20.21
C LEU A 312 -26.68 -17.03 -18.87
N VAL A 313 -27.26 -15.94 -18.38
CA VAL A 313 -26.79 -15.28 -17.16
C VAL A 313 -27.94 -14.83 -16.30
N GLN A 314 -27.73 -14.76 -14.99
CA GLN A 314 -28.68 -14.16 -14.07
C GLN A 314 -27.93 -13.31 -13.05
N TYR A 315 -28.44 -12.10 -12.80
CA TYR A 315 -27.90 -11.21 -11.79
C TYR A 315 -28.64 -11.46 -10.47
N PHE A 316 -27.86 -11.55 -9.40
CA PHE A 316 -28.29 -11.51 -8.02
C PHE A 316 -27.78 -10.21 -7.39
N GLU A 317 -28.18 -9.88 -6.16
CA GLU A 317 -27.76 -8.61 -5.53
C GLU A 317 -26.23 -8.50 -5.52
N ASN A 318 -25.51 -9.56 -5.13
CA ASN A 318 -24.07 -9.49 -4.90
C ASN A 318 -23.23 -10.02 -6.09
N PHE A 319 -23.79 -10.92 -6.90
CA PHE A 319 -23.05 -11.62 -7.97
C PHE A 319 -23.83 -11.70 -9.29
N ARG A 320 -23.12 -12.00 -10.37
CA ARG A 320 -23.69 -12.43 -11.65
C ARG A 320 -23.26 -13.87 -11.92
N VAL A 321 -24.22 -14.76 -12.08
CA VAL A 321 -23.97 -16.18 -12.35
C VAL A 321 -24.19 -16.46 -13.83
N GLU A 322 -23.21 -17.07 -14.48
CA GLU A 322 -23.28 -17.54 -15.86
C GLU A 322 -23.59 -19.03 -15.87
N TRP A 323 -24.44 -19.45 -16.81
CA TRP A 323 -24.86 -20.83 -17.00
C TRP A 323 -24.52 -21.33 -18.40
N GLN A 324 -23.88 -22.50 -18.44
CA GLN A 324 -23.50 -23.25 -19.61
C GLN A 324 -24.26 -24.59 -19.63
N PRO A 325 -25.48 -24.64 -20.20
CA PRO A 325 -26.34 -25.83 -20.15
C PRO A 325 -25.77 -27.05 -20.89
N ALA A 326 -24.74 -26.87 -21.72
CA ALA A 326 -24.04 -27.96 -22.39
C ALA A 326 -23.07 -28.74 -21.47
N LEU A 327 -22.77 -28.21 -20.28
CA LEU A 327 -21.89 -28.83 -19.29
C LEU A 327 -22.72 -29.56 -18.21
N PRO A 328 -22.18 -30.63 -17.60
CA PRO A 328 -22.86 -31.35 -16.52
C PRO A 328 -22.98 -30.51 -15.24
N ASP A 329 -24.10 -30.66 -14.53
CA ASP A 329 -24.60 -29.89 -13.37
C ASP A 329 -23.57 -29.01 -12.63
N ALA A 330 -22.59 -29.60 -11.93
CA ALA A 330 -21.67 -28.84 -11.08
C ALA A 330 -20.68 -27.93 -11.86
N SER A 331 -20.39 -28.26 -13.11
CA SER A 331 -19.50 -27.47 -13.99
C SER A 331 -20.28 -26.52 -14.90
N ALA A 332 -21.61 -26.54 -14.84
CA ALA A 332 -22.46 -25.72 -15.69
C ALA A 332 -22.53 -24.26 -15.24
N PHE A 333 -22.12 -23.93 -14.01
CA PHE A 333 -22.28 -22.59 -13.45
C PHE A 333 -20.93 -21.97 -13.11
N THR A 334 -20.76 -20.70 -13.49
CA THR A 334 -19.57 -19.90 -13.17
C THR A 334 -19.97 -18.53 -12.66
N ILE A 335 -19.15 -17.93 -11.80
CA ILE A 335 -19.36 -16.57 -11.32
C ILE A 335 -18.62 -15.59 -12.24
N ALA A 336 -19.29 -14.52 -12.65
CA ALA A 336 -18.65 -13.46 -13.40
C ALA A 336 -17.74 -12.60 -12.48
N PRO A 337 -16.59 -12.11 -12.97
CA PRO A 337 -15.60 -11.42 -12.16
C PRO A 337 -15.98 -9.95 -11.91
N LEU A 338 -17.13 -9.71 -11.27
CA LEU A 338 -17.65 -8.36 -11.02
C LEU A 338 -16.77 -7.58 -10.04
N GLY A 339 -16.10 -8.26 -9.11
CA GLY A 339 -15.15 -7.62 -8.20
C GLY A 339 -13.90 -7.12 -8.91
N GLN A 340 -13.39 -7.85 -9.91
CA GLN A 340 -12.32 -7.38 -10.80
C GLN A 340 -12.76 -6.19 -11.64
N GLN A 341 -13.99 -6.21 -12.18
CA GLN A 341 -14.51 -5.06 -12.94
C GLN A 341 -14.64 -3.82 -12.05
N TYR A 342 -15.13 -3.98 -10.82
CA TYR A 342 -15.20 -2.92 -9.84
C TYR A 342 -13.82 -2.40 -9.46
N PHE A 343 -12.86 -3.29 -9.17
CA PHE A 343 -11.47 -2.96 -8.88
C PHE A 343 -10.86 -2.13 -10.00
N ASN A 344 -11.04 -2.57 -11.25
CA ASN A 344 -10.51 -1.86 -12.41
C ASN A 344 -11.08 -0.46 -12.53
N ALA A 345 -12.40 -0.31 -12.38
CA ALA A 345 -13.05 1.00 -12.39
C ALA A 345 -12.59 1.88 -11.22
N ALA A 346 -12.42 1.29 -10.03
CA ALA A 346 -12.07 1.98 -8.79
C ALA A 346 -10.62 2.48 -8.76
N TYR A 347 -9.68 1.76 -9.39
CA TYR A 347 -8.25 2.07 -9.34
C TYR A 347 -7.67 2.59 -10.65
N PHE A 348 -8.29 2.29 -11.79
CA PHE A 348 -7.78 2.66 -13.12
C PHE A 348 -8.79 3.45 -13.97
N GLY A 349 -10.02 3.67 -13.47
CA GLY A 349 -11.12 4.26 -14.23
C GLY A 349 -11.76 3.27 -15.21
N THR A 350 -12.93 3.60 -15.75
CA THR A 350 -13.52 2.83 -16.85
C THR A 350 -12.89 3.24 -18.18
N ALA A 351 -12.75 2.32 -19.14
CA ALA A 351 -12.15 2.60 -20.45
C ALA A 351 -12.84 3.75 -21.22
N ASP A 352 -14.08 4.10 -20.86
CA ASP A 352 -14.85 5.21 -21.42
C ASP A 352 -14.84 6.49 -20.55
N ALA A 353 -14.29 6.46 -19.32
CA ALA A 353 -14.26 7.60 -18.40
C ALA A 353 -12.91 8.33 -18.38
N VAL A 354 -12.33 8.61 -19.55
CA VAL A 354 -11.46 9.79 -19.70
C VAL A 354 -12.36 11.03 -19.75
N GLN A 355 -13.09 11.28 -18.67
CA GLN A 355 -13.69 12.56 -18.37
C GLN A 355 -13.20 12.96 -16.98
N ALA A 356 -12.43 14.05 -16.98
CA ALA A 356 -11.72 14.61 -15.86
C ALA A 356 -12.57 14.67 -14.59
N GLU A 357 -12.13 13.96 -13.54
CA GLU A 357 -12.54 14.30 -12.19
C GLU A 357 -12.12 15.75 -11.93
N THR A 358 -13.10 16.64 -11.82
CA THR A 358 -12.84 18.04 -11.54
C THR A 358 -12.76 18.18 -10.03
N GLY A 359 -11.55 18.27 -9.48
CA GLY A 359 -11.39 18.66 -8.07
C GLY A 359 -10.23 18.09 -7.27
N GLN A 360 -9.29 17.33 -7.84
CA GLN A 360 -8.12 16.87 -7.08
C GLN A 360 -6.82 17.47 -7.63
N LEU A 361 -5.88 17.75 -6.74
CA LEU A 361 -4.50 18.10 -7.09
C LEU A 361 -3.60 16.90 -6.82
N PHE A 362 -2.69 16.63 -7.76
CA PHE A 362 -1.55 15.77 -7.55
C PHE A 362 -0.30 16.64 -7.39
N ILE A 363 0.56 16.25 -6.46
CA ILE A 363 1.82 16.92 -6.22
C ILE A 363 2.94 15.89 -6.25
N ALA A 364 4.00 16.21 -6.99
CA ALA A 364 5.23 15.45 -7.03
C ALA A 364 6.38 16.39 -6.72
N ALA A 365 7.33 15.95 -5.88
CA ALA A 365 8.53 16.72 -5.63
C ALA A 365 9.79 15.88 -5.82
N SER A 366 10.88 16.54 -6.18
CA SER A 366 12.22 15.93 -6.30
C SER A 366 13.29 16.95 -5.95
N VAL A 367 14.51 16.46 -5.74
CA VAL A 367 15.69 17.29 -5.48
C VAL A 367 16.75 17.10 -6.56
N ASP A 368 17.55 18.13 -6.81
CA ASP A 368 18.70 18.08 -7.73
C ASP A 368 19.85 17.20 -7.22
N GLN A 369 20.06 17.15 -5.90
CA GLN A 369 21.20 16.45 -5.29
C GLN A 369 20.65 15.40 -4.32
N PRO A 370 20.43 14.15 -4.76
CA PRO A 370 20.02 13.07 -3.88
C PRO A 370 21.00 12.82 -2.73
N VAL A 371 22.28 13.20 -2.91
CA VAL A 371 23.26 13.42 -1.85
C VAL A 371 23.89 14.80 -2.04
N LEU A 372 23.59 15.71 -1.14
CA LEU A 372 24.17 17.06 -1.13
C LEU A 372 25.46 17.09 -0.31
N ALA A 373 26.55 17.53 -0.94
CA ALA A 373 27.77 17.87 -0.20
C ALA A 373 27.58 19.23 0.49
N VAL A 374 27.78 19.29 1.80
CA VAL A 374 27.55 20.49 2.62
C VAL A 374 28.87 21.15 3.09
N PRO A 375 28.98 22.49 3.09
CA PRO A 375 27.94 23.44 2.66
C PRO A 375 27.69 23.39 1.14
N GLY A 376 26.43 23.44 0.73
CA GLY A 376 26.04 23.29 -0.68
C GLY A 376 24.61 23.71 -0.96
N ASP A 377 24.31 23.92 -2.24
CA ASP A 377 23.00 24.38 -2.70
C ASP A 377 22.14 23.17 -3.14
N GLN A 378 20.91 23.12 -2.63
CA GLN A 378 19.90 22.13 -2.97
C GLN A 378 18.73 22.80 -3.68
N THR A 379 18.45 22.41 -4.92
CA THR A 379 17.19 22.79 -5.59
C THR A 379 16.13 21.72 -5.33
N PHE A 380 14.96 22.16 -4.87
CA PHE A 380 13.73 21.39 -4.85
C PHE A 380 12.93 21.74 -6.10
N HIS A 381 12.37 20.73 -6.74
CA HIS A 381 11.44 20.86 -7.84
C HIS A 381 10.09 20.28 -7.41
N VAL A 382 9.03 21.05 -7.60
CA VAL A 382 7.66 20.63 -7.26
C VAL A 382 6.78 20.80 -8.48
N TRP A 383 6.04 19.75 -8.85
CA TRP A 383 5.03 19.79 -9.89
C TRP A 383 3.65 19.63 -9.29
N VAL A 384 2.70 20.43 -9.75
CA VAL A 384 1.28 20.36 -9.38
C VAL A 384 0.48 20.07 -10.64
N LEU A 385 -0.25 18.96 -10.60
CA LEU A 385 -1.13 18.49 -11.67
C LEU A 385 -2.57 18.46 -11.16
N ASP A 386 -3.55 18.58 -12.05
CA ASP A 386 -4.94 18.32 -11.74
C ASP A 386 -5.24 16.82 -11.82
N ALA A 387 -6.48 16.42 -11.51
CA ALA A 387 -6.86 15.01 -11.52
C ALA A 387 -6.73 14.33 -12.90
N ALA A 388 -6.63 15.11 -13.99
CA ALA A 388 -6.40 14.62 -15.34
C ALA A 388 -4.89 14.55 -15.70
N GLY A 389 -4.00 14.77 -14.73
CA GLY A 389 -2.56 14.82 -14.93
C GLY A 389 -2.09 16.07 -15.70
N LYS A 390 -2.96 17.07 -15.88
CA LYS A 390 -2.60 18.30 -16.60
C LYS A 390 -1.95 19.29 -15.62
N PRO A 391 -0.92 20.04 -16.04
CA PRO A 391 -0.28 21.00 -15.17
C PRO A 391 -1.21 22.12 -14.68
N VAL A 392 -1.13 22.41 -13.38
CA VAL A 392 -1.89 23.49 -12.73
C VAL A 392 -0.96 24.67 -12.52
N ALA A 393 -1.15 25.74 -13.29
CA ALA A 393 -0.44 26.99 -13.13
C ALA A 393 -1.02 27.82 -11.97
N GLY A 394 -0.18 28.60 -11.29
CA GLY A 394 -0.58 29.51 -10.22
C GLY A 394 -0.90 28.83 -8.88
N ALA A 395 -0.59 27.53 -8.71
CA ALA A 395 -0.75 26.84 -7.44
C ALA A 395 0.31 27.33 -6.45
N GLN A 396 -0.11 27.64 -5.22
CA GLN A 396 0.79 27.99 -4.13
C GLN A 396 1.49 26.75 -3.62
N VAL A 397 2.81 26.80 -3.45
CA VAL A 397 3.60 25.66 -2.99
C VAL A 397 4.40 26.06 -1.75
N MET A 398 4.36 25.21 -0.72
CA MET A 398 5.13 25.37 0.50
C MET A 398 6.00 24.14 0.72
N LEU A 399 7.22 24.35 1.17
CA LEU A 399 8.17 23.28 1.46
C LEU A 399 8.59 23.34 2.93
N ALA A 400 8.51 22.21 3.64
CA ALA A 400 9.06 22.02 4.97
C ALA A 400 10.12 20.93 4.95
N TRP A 401 11.14 21.00 5.79
CA TRP A 401 12.19 19.97 5.88
C TRP A 401 12.72 19.81 7.31
N SER A 402 13.32 18.65 7.62
CA SER A 402 13.66 18.22 8.99
C SER A 402 14.89 18.91 9.62
N ALA A 403 15.51 19.88 8.96
CA ALA A 403 16.68 20.59 9.51
C ALA A 403 16.26 21.79 10.40
N ALA A 404 16.34 21.58 11.72
CA ALA A 404 16.33 22.55 12.83
C ALA A 404 15.66 23.92 12.56
N ALA A 405 14.40 24.06 13.00
CA ALA A 405 13.70 25.32 13.23
C ALA A 405 13.66 26.34 12.07
N ALA A 406 13.95 25.93 10.84
CA ALA A 406 13.73 26.79 9.68
C ALA A 406 12.22 26.91 9.39
N ALA A 407 11.76 28.13 9.15
CA ALA A 407 10.41 28.36 8.66
C ALA A 407 10.24 27.64 7.31
N PRO A 408 9.05 27.07 7.01
CA PRO A 408 8.80 26.46 5.72
C PRO A 408 9.10 27.48 4.60
N GLY A 409 9.85 27.05 3.59
CA GLY A 409 10.16 27.86 2.42
C GLY A 409 8.92 27.96 1.53
N GLU A 410 8.44 29.18 1.30
CA GLU A 410 7.44 29.44 0.27
C GLU A 410 8.11 29.38 -1.10
N LEU A 411 7.59 28.53 -1.97
CA LEU A 411 8.01 28.44 -3.36
C LEU A 411 7.24 29.48 -4.18
N PRO A 412 7.81 29.99 -5.29
CA PRO A 412 7.02 30.70 -6.29
C PRO A 412 5.78 29.88 -6.67
N VAL A 413 4.67 30.54 -7.03
CA VAL A 413 3.53 29.82 -7.59
C VAL A 413 3.95 29.06 -8.84
N THR A 414 3.30 27.92 -9.11
CA THR A 414 3.64 27.09 -10.27
C THR A 414 3.50 27.85 -11.60
N ASP A 415 4.40 27.57 -12.53
CA ASP A 415 4.40 28.13 -13.88
C ASP A 415 3.37 27.46 -14.81
N ALA A 416 3.39 27.80 -16.09
CA ALA A 416 2.48 27.22 -17.09
C ALA A 416 2.64 25.69 -17.28
N ALA A 417 3.78 25.13 -16.86
CA ALA A 417 4.04 23.69 -16.83
C ALA A 417 3.74 23.07 -15.46
N GLY A 418 3.04 23.80 -14.57
CA GLY A 418 2.68 23.36 -13.23
C GLY A 418 3.90 23.16 -12.33
N HIS A 419 5.04 23.74 -12.70
CA HIS A 419 6.31 23.53 -12.03
C HIS A 419 6.68 24.73 -11.15
N SER A 420 7.25 24.46 -9.99
CA SER A 420 7.90 25.45 -9.14
C SER A 420 9.22 24.90 -8.61
N MET A 421 10.15 25.79 -8.30
CA MET A 421 11.45 25.43 -7.75
C MET A 421 11.87 26.38 -6.64
N LEU A 422 12.63 25.86 -5.68
CA LEU A 422 13.33 26.64 -4.67
C LEU A 422 14.71 26.06 -4.47
N THR A 423 15.73 26.92 -4.59
CA THR A 423 17.09 26.58 -4.20
C THR A 423 17.34 27.10 -2.79
N ILE A 424 17.72 26.20 -1.88
CA ILE A 424 18.20 26.57 -0.55
C ILE A 424 19.68 26.25 -0.45
N ARG A 425 20.39 26.97 0.41
CA ARG A 425 21.74 26.61 0.81
C ARG A 425 21.70 25.91 2.15
N LEU A 426 22.18 24.67 2.19
CA LEU A 426 22.34 23.93 3.43
C LEU A 426 23.78 24.06 3.90
N GLU A 427 23.93 24.62 5.09
CA GLU A 427 25.20 24.64 5.81
C GLU A 427 25.47 23.28 6.47
N LYS A 428 26.65 23.11 7.05
CA LYS A 428 27.04 21.88 7.75
C LYS A 428 25.90 21.39 8.66
N PRO A 429 25.33 20.19 8.44
CA PRO A 429 24.18 19.73 9.19
C PRO A 429 24.59 19.57 10.64
N ALA A 430 23.76 20.10 11.53
CA ALA A 430 23.86 19.78 12.94
C ALA A 430 23.57 18.29 13.17
N PHE A 431 22.68 17.69 12.36
CA PHE A 431 22.16 16.33 12.52
C PHE A 431 21.74 15.66 11.20
N ALA A 432 21.78 14.32 11.21
CA ALA A 432 21.33 13.34 10.21
C ALA A 432 22.03 13.37 8.83
N PRO A 433 22.50 12.21 8.30
CA PRO A 433 22.95 12.10 6.91
C PRO A 433 21.79 12.17 5.91
N GLN A 434 20.54 12.32 6.36
CA GLN A 434 19.32 12.34 5.57
C GLN A 434 18.38 13.46 6.05
N ILE A 435 17.90 14.28 5.13
CA ILE A 435 16.95 15.36 5.34
C ILE A 435 15.63 14.95 4.71
N ALA A 436 14.59 14.80 5.53
CA ALA A 436 13.22 14.60 5.06
C ALA A 436 12.61 15.95 4.68
N TYR A 437 11.73 15.96 3.67
CA TYR A 437 11.01 17.15 3.24
C TYR A 437 9.57 16.83 2.84
N ARG A 438 8.68 17.77 3.14
CA ARG A 438 7.27 17.79 2.77
C ARG A 438 6.99 18.96 1.84
N ALA A 439 6.52 18.68 0.64
CA ALA A 439 5.92 19.69 -0.22
C ALA A 439 4.41 19.68 -0.01
N THR A 440 3.80 20.85 0.11
CA THR A 440 2.33 21.02 0.13
C THR A 440 1.92 22.03 -0.91
N THR A 441 0.75 21.85 -1.50
CA THR A 441 0.22 22.78 -2.51
C THR A 441 -1.23 23.15 -2.23
N LYS A 442 -1.62 24.36 -2.65
CA LYS A 442 -3.00 24.82 -2.70
C LYS A 442 -3.31 25.50 -4.04
N SER A 443 -4.46 25.17 -4.62
CA SER A 443 -5.04 25.89 -5.76
C SER A 443 -6.55 26.00 -5.59
N GLY A 444 -7.04 27.23 -5.39
CA GLY A 444 -8.43 27.46 -4.99
C GLY A 444 -8.75 26.80 -3.64
N ALA A 445 -9.75 25.91 -3.61
CA ALA A 445 -10.14 25.14 -2.42
C ALA A 445 -9.39 23.80 -2.26
N LEU A 446 -8.57 23.43 -3.25
CA LEU A 446 -7.92 22.11 -3.29
C LEU A 446 -6.54 22.17 -2.64
N ALA A 447 -6.14 21.07 -2.00
CA ALA A 447 -4.83 20.92 -1.38
C ALA A 447 -4.28 19.50 -1.56
N ALA A 448 -2.95 19.37 -1.63
CA ALA A 448 -2.27 18.08 -1.66
C ALA A 448 -0.88 18.19 -0.99
N SER A 449 -0.29 17.05 -0.62
CA SER A 449 1.06 16.98 -0.05
C SER A 449 1.86 15.81 -0.61
N PHE A 450 3.19 15.94 -0.60
CA PHE A 450 4.15 14.92 -0.98
C PHE A 450 5.32 14.94 -0.01
N ASP A 451 5.73 13.74 0.44
CA ASP A 451 6.82 13.54 1.38
C ASP A 451 7.93 12.71 0.73
N SER A 452 9.18 13.11 0.99
CA SER A 452 10.37 12.40 0.52
C SER A 452 11.60 12.83 1.34
N SER A 453 12.78 12.39 0.94
CA SER A 453 14.03 12.73 1.62
C SER A 453 15.21 12.74 0.65
N PHE A 454 16.32 13.34 1.07
CA PHE A 454 17.61 13.29 0.38
C PHE A 454 18.73 13.27 1.40
N LEU A 455 19.95 12.98 0.98
CA LEU A 455 21.09 12.80 1.86
C LEU A 455 21.99 14.03 1.91
N VAL A 456 22.73 14.18 3.00
CA VAL A 456 23.76 15.20 3.19
C VAL A 456 25.07 14.56 3.64
N GLN A 457 26.17 15.02 3.07
CA GLN A 457 27.53 14.57 3.42
C GLN A 457 28.46 15.77 3.63
N PRO A 458 29.32 15.76 4.66
CA PRO A 458 30.33 16.82 4.84
C PRO A 458 31.31 16.87 3.67
N GLN A 459 31.67 18.08 3.21
CA GLN A 459 32.86 18.26 2.38
C GLN A 459 34.11 17.83 3.18
N PRO A 460 35.09 17.17 2.53
CA PRO A 460 36.32 16.69 3.18
C PRO A 460 37.23 17.80 3.70
#